data_AF-A0A2B2CBV2-F1
#
_entry.id   AF-A0A2B2CBV2-F1
#
_cell.length_a   1.000
_cell.length_b   1.000
_cell.length_c   1.000
_cell.angle_alpha   90.00
_cell.angle_beta   90.00
_cell.angle_gamma   90.00
#
_symmetry.space_group_name_H-M   'P 1'
#
loop_
_entity.id
_entity.type
_entity.pdbx_description
1 polymer ?
#
loop_
_entity_poly.entity_id
_entity_poly.type
_entity_poly.pdbx_seq_one_letter_code
_entity_poly.pdbx_strand_id
1 'polypeptide(L)'
;MESMHQDRDSFYKKIETEINKRIHAYTNNRKFTIAFGNAMETHVKHLKIHRRLATRRLNQLGLPNKDEISAISVRIVDYEEKLDLLDESIFWMNKRQKENRNKLKMIRESWGALQAVLEKETREIHACKLKSLEEELNELKQLFELNLEEKKHDE
;
A
#
# COMPACT_ATOMS: atom_id res chain seq x y z
N MET A 1 -39.71 20.04 45.54
CA MET A 1 -38.97 21.09 44.79
C MET A 1 -39.21 21.02 43.28
N GLU A 2 -39.77 19.95 42.73
CA GLU A 2 -40.01 19.82 41.28
C GLU A 2 -41.16 20.68 40.73
N SER A 3 -42.22 20.96 41.51
CA SER A 3 -43.38 21.73 41.00
C SER A 3 -43.09 23.23 40.79
N MET A 4 -42.20 23.84 41.59
CA MET A 4 -41.77 25.24 41.38
C MET A 4 -40.91 25.41 40.12
N HIS A 5 -40.17 24.37 39.72
CA HIS A 5 -39.43 24.36 38.46
C HIS A 5 -40.36 24.23 37.25
N GLN A 6 -41.38 23.36 37.36
CA GLN A 6 -42.39 23.17 36.32
C GLN A 6 -43.18 24.45 36.01
N ASP A 7 -43.47 25.26 37.03
CA ASP A 7 -44.20 26.52 36.87
C ASP A 7 -43.34 27.63 36.20
N ARG A 8 -42.05 27.71 36.54
CA ARG A 8 -41.08 28.61 35.87
C ARG A 8 -40.88 28.25 34.40
N ASP A 9 -40.73 26.98 34.08
CA ASP A 9 -40.56 26.52 32.69
C ASP A 9 -41.82 26.83 31.86
N SER A 10 -43.00 26.72 32.47
CA SER A 10 -44.26 27.10 31.82
C SER A 10 -44.35 28.60 31.54
N PHE A 11 -43.81 29.44 32.44
CA PHE A 11 -43.77 30.89 32.29
C PHE A 11 -42.86 31.33 31.15
N TYR A 12 -41.62 30.82 31.09
CA TYR A 12 -40.69 31.15 30.02
C TYR A 12 -41.17 30.66 28.65
N LYS A 13 -41.80 29.48 28.58
CA LYS A 13 -42.44 29.01 27.34
C LYS A 13 -43.55 29.94 26.86
N LYS A 14 -44.37 30.49 27.77
CA LYS A 14 -45.40 31.48 27.40
C LYS A 14 -44.77 32.74 26.81
N ILE A 15 -43.69 33.25 27.42
CA ILE A 15 -42.95 34.39 26.88
C ILE A 15 -42.39 34.09 25.50
N GLU A 16 -41.74 32.94 25.31
CA GLU A 16 -41.19 32.50 24.03
C GLU A 16 -42.29 32.44 22.96
N THR A 17 -43.45 31.86 23.27
CA THR A 17 -44.57 31.78 22.32
C THR A 17 -45.11 33.16 21.93
N GLU A 18 -45.16 34.11 22.87
CA GLU A 18 -45.63 35.47 22.61
C GLU A 18 -44.63 36.26 21.76
N ILE A 19 -43.34 36.13 22.05
CA ILE A 19 -42.26 36.72 21.24
C ILE A 19 -42.30 36.15 19.82
N ASN A 20 -42.40 34.83 19.66
CA ASN A 20 -42.46 34.19 18.35
C ASN A 20 -43.69 34.64 17.56
N LYS A 21 -44.87 34.75 18.20
CA LYS A 21 -46.07 35.30 17.55
C LYS A 21 -45.83 36.72 17.02
N ARG A 22 -45.21 37.59 17.81
CA ARG A 22 -44.90 38.97 17.39
C ARG A 22 -43.90 38.98 16.24
N ILE A 23 -42.83 38.19 16.32
CA ILE A 23 -41.86 38.05 15.23
C ILE A 23 -42.57 37.60 13.95
N HIS A 24 -43.42 36.59 14.01
CA HIS A 24 -44.18 36.14 12.84
C HIS A 24 -45.10 37.22 12.28
N ALA A 25 -45.79 37.99 13.12
CA ALA A 25 -46.66 39.08 12.66
C ALA A 25 -45.87 40.15 11.88
N TYR A 26 -44.66 40.49 12.32
CA TYR A 26 -43.82 41.50 11.66
C TYR A 26 -43.04 40.96 10.46
N THR A 27 -42.69 39.67 10.45
CA THR A 27 -41.83 39.07 9.41
C THR A 27 -42.58 38.31 8.33
N ASN A 28 -43.78 37.76 8.62
CA ASN A 28 -44.58 36.99 7.67
C ASN A 28 -45.49 37.89 6.83
N ASN A 29 -44.90 38.91 6.20
CA ASN A 29 -45.60 39.75 5.24
C ASN A 29 -44.70 40.07 4.05
N ARG A 30 -45.34 40.33 2.91
CA ARG A 30 -44.64 40.59 1.64
C ARG A 30 -43.65 41.75 1.72
N LYS A 31 -43.96 42.80 2.48
CA LYS A 31 -43.09 43.98 2.62
C LYS A 31 -41.77 43.60 3.30
N PHE A 32 -41.85 42.83 4.38
CA PHE A 32 -40.69 42.31 5.08
C PHE A 32 -39.85 41.40 4.17
N THR A 33 -40.48 40.44 3.48
CA THR A 33 -39.76 39.52 2.58
C THR A 33 -38.98 40.26 1.49
N ILE A 34 -39.57 41.29 0.89
CA ILE A 34 -38.89 42.11 -0.13
C ILE A 34 -37.73 42.89 0.49
N ALA A 35 -37.95 43.56 1.63
CA ALA A 35 -36.90 44.33 2.30
C ALA A 35 -35.73 43.44 2.74
N PHE A 36 -36.03 42.26 3.28
CA PHE A 36 -35.05 41.26 3.67
C PHE A 36 -34.28 40.72 2.47
N GLY A 37 -34.96 40.40 1.36
CA GLY A 37 -34.32 39.99 0.11
C GLY A 37 -33.34 41.04 -0.42
N ASN A 38 -33.75 42.31 -0.45
CA ASN A 38 -32.90 43.43 -0.87
C ASN A 38 -31.68 43.62 0.06
N ALA A 39 -31.88 43.48 1.37
CA ALA A 39 -30.81 43.54 2.35
C ALA A 39 -29.80 42.40 2.17
N MET A 40 -30.28 41.17 1.94
CA MET A 40 -29.43 40.01 1.64
C MET A 40 -28.65 40.21 0.35
N GLU A 41 -29.28 40.68 -0.72
CA GLU A 41 -28.60 40.92 -2.00
C GLU A 41 -27.52 42.00 -1.85
N THR A 42 -27.82 43.07 -1.11
CA THR A 42 -26.87 44.13 -0.78
C THR A 42 -25.70 43.58 0.03
N HIS A 43 -25.97 42.73 1.02
CA HIS A 43 -24.93 42.08 1.83
C HIS A 43 -24.01 41.21 0.96
N VAL A 44 -24.57 40.39 0.06
CA VAL A 44 -23.79 39.57 -0.87
C VAL A 44 -22.91 40.44 -1.78
N LYS A 45 -23.42 41.58 -2.27
CA LYS A 45 -22.63 42.54 -3.06
C LYS A 45 -21.46 43.10 -2.23
N HIS A 46 -21.69 43.49 -0.99
CA HIS A 46 -20.63 43.96 -0.09
C HIS A 46 -19.57 42.89 0.16
N LEU A 47 -19.97 41.64 0.43
CA LEU A 47 -19.03 40.54 0.62
C LEU A 47 -18.13 40.32 -0.61
N LYS A 48 -18.68 40.41 -1.83
CA LYS A 48 -17.90 40.32 -3.07
C LYS A 48 -16.86 41.45 -3.17
N ILE A 49 -17.25 42.67 -2.83
CA ILE A 49 -16.34 43.83 -2.83
C ILE A 49 -15.23 43.65 -1.80
N HIS A 50 -15.58 43.30 -0.56
CA HIS A 50 -14.60 43.07 0.50
C HIS A 50 -13.63 41.95 0.16
N ARG A 51 -14.12 40.82 -0.39
CA ARG A 51 -13.26 39.73 -0.86
C ARG A 51 -12.28 40.22 -1.93
N ARG A 52 -12.76 40.96 -2.92
CA ARG A 52 -11.90 41.51 -3.99
C ARG A 52 -10.83 42.47 -3.45
N LEU A 53 -11.19 43.33 -2.50
CA LEU A 53 -10.25 44.26 -1.87
C LEU A 53 -9.22 43.52 -1.02
N ALA A 54 -9.65 42.54 -0.22
CA ALA A 54 -8.77 41.72 0.59
C ALA A 54 -7.77 40.94 -0.28
N THR A 55 -8.24 40.24 -1.32
CA THR A 55 -7.36 39.53 -2.25
C THR A 55 -6.36 40.47 -2.92
N ARG A 56 -6.79 41.65 -3.38
CA ARG A 56 -5.86 42.64 -3.99
C ARG A 56 -4.79 43.10 -3.01
N ARG A 57 -5.16 43.39 -1.75
CA ARG A 57 -4.21 43.81 -0.71
C ARG A 57 -3.21 42.70 -0.38
N LEU A 58 -3.69 41.46 -0.24
CA LEU A 58 -2.83 40.30 -0.01
C LEU A 58 -1.84 40.10 -1.17
N ASN A 59 -2.32 40.19 -2.41
CA ASN A 59 -1.46 40.07 -3.59
C ASN A 59 -0.39 41.18 -3.65
N GLN A 60 -0.73 42.42 -3.30
CA GLN A 60 0.25 43.52 -3.22
C GLN A 60 1.34 43.28 -2.18
N LEU A 61 0.99 42.58 -1.09
CA LEU A 61 1.93 42.21 -0.02
C LEU A 61 2.64 40.88 -0.30
N GLY A 62 2.34 40.21 -1.42
CA GLY A 62 2.87 38.87 -1.72
C GLY A 62 2.38 37.79 -0.74
N LEU A 63 1.24 38.00 -0.08
CA LEU A 63 0.67 37.08 0.89
C LEU A 63 -0.39 36.18 0.26
N PRO A 64 -0.48 34.89 0.65
CA PRO A 64 -1.47 33.99 0.11
C PRO A 64 -2.88 34.32 0.63
N ASN A 65 -3.87 34.14 -0.23
CA ASN A 65 -5.26 34.27 0.14
C ASN A 65 -5.83 32.94 0.69
N LYS A 66 -7.03 33.01 1.28
CA LYS A 66 -7.68 31.84 1.89
C LYS A 66 -7.80 30.67 0.90
N ASP A 67 -8.16 30.95 -0.35
CA ASP A 67 -8.38 29.89 -1.36
C ASP A 67 -7.07 29.19 -1.71
N GLU A 68 -5.97 29.95 -1.83
CA GLU A 68 -4.62 29.41 -2.04
C GLU A 68 -4.15 28.57 -0.85
N ILE A 69 -4.38 29.04 0.38
CA ILE A 69 -4.07 28.28 1.59
C ILE A 69 -4.88 26.98 1.62
N SER A 70 -6.19 27.05 1.35
CA SER A 70 -7.05 25.86 1.29
C SER A 70 -6.61 24.88 0.21
N ALA A 71 -6.20 25.37 -0.98
CA ALA A 71 -5.68 24.51 -2.04
C ALA A 71 -4.38 23.80 -1.63
N ILE A 72 -3.50 24.48 -0.89
CA ILE A 72 -2.30 23.87 -0.33
C ILE A 72 -2.65 22.82 0.72
N SER A 73 -3.58 23.12 1.64
CA SER A 73 -4.02 22.18 2.67
C SER A 73 -4.59 20.89 2.07
N VAL A 74 -5.43 20.99 1.03
CA VAL A 74 -5.95 19.81 0.33
C VAL A 74 -4.82 18.98 -0.27
N ARG A 75 -3.87 19.63 -0.97
CA ARG A 75 -2.71 18.91 -1.53
C ARG A 75 -1.86 18.23 -0.48
N ILE A 76 -1.67 18.84 0.69
CA ILE A 76 -0.91 18.24 1.79
C ILE A 76 -1.55 16.92 2.22
N VAL A 77 -2.87 16.92 2.44
CA VAL A 77 -3.62 15.71 2.80
C VAL A 77 -3.52 14.65 1.70
N ASP A 78 -3.69 15.03 0.43
CA ASP A 78 -3.56 14.10 -0.70
C ASP A 78 -2.16 13.47 -0.80
N TYR A 79 -1.11 14.22 -0.44
CA TYR A 79 0.26 13.71 -0.46
C TYR A 79 0.59 12.85 0.75
N GLU A 80 0.01 13.15 1.91
CA GLU A 80 0.11 12.30 3.10
C GLU A 80 -0.45 10.91 2.82
N GLU A 81 -1.66 10.81 2.26
CA GLU A 81 -2.27 9.53 1.87
C GLU A 81 -1.40 8.76 0.86
N LYS A 82 -0.81 9.46 -0.11
CA LYS A 82 0.08 8.82 -1.10
C LYS A 82 1.39 8.31 -0.48
N LEU A 83 1.92 9.01 0.52
CA LEU A 83 3.12 8.57 1.23
C LEU A 83 2.82 7.32 2.06
N ASP A 84 1.69 7.28 2.76
CA ASP A 84 1.27 6.10 3.53
C ASP A 84 1.13 4.87 2.62
N LEU A 85 0.49 5.02 1.46
CA LEU A 85 0.37 3.94 0.46
C LEU A 85 1.74 3.48 -0.07
N LEU A 86 2.68 4.41 -0.25
CA LEU A 86 4.02 4.08 -0.71
C LEU A 86 4.77 3.30 0.35
N ASP A 87 4.67 3.68 1.62
CA ASP A 87 5.30 3.00 2.74
C ASP A 87 4.76 1.57 2.91
N GLU A 88 3.44 1.38 2.80
CA GLU A 88 2.83 0.05 2.78
C GLU A 88 3.36 -0.80 1.61
N SER A 89 3.45 -0.21 0.41
CA SER A 89 3.93 -0.91 -0.78
C SER A 89 5.39 -1.35 -0.62
N ILE A 90 6.26 -0.48 -0.11
CA ILE A 90 7.66 -0.78 0.19
C ILE A 90 7.75 -1.91 1.22
N PHE A 91 6.95 -1.86 2.28
CA PHE A 91 6.91 -2.92 3.29
C PHE A 91 6.58 -4.29 2.68
N TRP A 92 5.51 -4.37 1.88
CA TRP A 92 5.09 -5.63 1.25
C TRP A 92 6.11 -6.13 0.23
N MET A 93 6.70 -5.23 -0.56
CA MET A 93 7.76 -5.57 -1.51
C MET A 93 8.97 -6.17 -0.80
N ASN A 94 9.43 -5.54 0.29
CA ASN A 94 10.56 -6.04 1.08
C ASN A 94 10.28 -7.41 1.71
N LYS A 95 9.08 -7.60 2.24
CA LYS A 95 8.64 -8.89 2.78
C LYS A 95 8.70 -9.98 1.71
N ARG A 96 8.13 -9.72 0.53
CA ARG A 96 8.13 -10.66 -0.60
C ARG A 96 9.55 -10.94 -1.12
N GLN A 97 10.40 -9.92 -1.17
CA GLN A 97 11.80 -10.10 -1.57
C GLN A 97 12.54 -11.02 -0.59
N LYS A 98 12.31 -10.86 0.72
CA LYS A 98 12.89 -11.73 1.75
C LYS A 98 12.43 -13.18 1.60
N GLU A 99 11.13 -13.39 1.38
CA GLU A 99 10.57 -14.72 1.13
C GLU A 99 11.18 -15.36 -0.13
N ASN A 100 11.31 -14.60 -1.22
CA ASN A 100 11.93 -15.09 -2.45
C ASN A 100 13.41 -15.44 -2.25
N ARG A 101 14.17 -14.63 -1.50
CA ARG A 101 15.56 -14.94 -1.16
C ARG A 101 15.68 -16.24 -0.37
N ASN A 102 14.78 -16.47 0.58
CA ASN A 102 14.75 -17.72 1.35
C ASN A 102 14.47 -18.93 0.44
N LYS A 103 13.49 -18.81 -0.46
CA LYS A 103 13.19 -19.88 -1.45
C LYS A 103 14.39 -20.18 -2.35
N LEU A 104 15.07 -19.15 -2.85
CA LEU A 104 16.28 -19.32 -3.67
C LEU A 104 17.43 -20.00 -2.89
N LYS A 105 17.59 -19.68 -1.60
CA LYS A 105 18.56 -20.34 -0.73
C LYS A 105 18.27 -21.85 -0.62
N MET A 106 17.02 -22.21 -0.36
CA MET A 106 16.59 -23.62 -0.30
C MET A 106 16.85 -24.35 -1.62
N ILE A 107 16.52 -23.73 -2.76
CA ILE A 107 16.77 -24.31 -4.09
C ILE A 107 18.27 -24.54 -4.31
N ARG A 108 19.12 -23.58 -3.93
CA ARG A 108 20.57 -23.71 -4.05
C ARG A 108 21.11 -24.86 -3.22
N GLU A 109 20.62 -25.02 -1.99
CA GLU A 109 21.00 -26.13 -1.11
C GLU A 109 20.57 -27.47 -1.69
N SER A 110 19.32 -27.59 -2.17
CA SER A 110 18.83 -28.82 -2.81
C SER A 110 19.59 -29.16 -4.10
N TRP A 111 19.95 -28.15 -4.89
CA TRP A 111 20.74 -28.33 -6.10
C TRP A 111 22.14 -28.85 -5.78
N GLY A 112 22.80 -28.27 -4.78
CA GLY A 112 24.12 -28.74 -4.33
C GLY A 112 24.09 -30.19 -3.83
N ALA A 113 23.03 -30.57 -3.10
CA ALA A 113 22.83 -31.95 -2.68
C ALA A 113 22.63 -32.90 -3.88
N LEU A 114 21.80 -32.52 -4.85
CA LEU A 114 21.57 -33.32 -6.05
C LEU A 114 22.85 -33.47 -6.89
N GLN A 115 23.62 -32.39 -7.06
CA GLN A 115 24.89 -32.40 -7.77
C GLN A 115 25.88 -33.38 -7.12
N ALA A 116 25.99 -33.37 -5.79
CA ALA A 116 26.85 -34.31 -5.07
C ALA A 116 26.46 -35.78 -5.29
N VAL A 117 25.16 -36.07 -5.36
CA VAL A 117 24.66 -37.42 -5.68
C VAL A 117 25.05 -37.82 -7.11
N LEU A 118 24.82 -36.96 -8.09
CA LEU A 118 25.16 -37.23 -9.49
C LEU A 118 26.68 -37.42 -9.69
N GLU A 119 27.51 -36.61 -9.03
CA GLU A 119 28.97 -36.75 -9.07
C GLU A 119 29.44 -38.06 -8.42
N LYS A 120 28.72 -38.55 -7.41
CA LYS A 120 29.00 -39.85 -6.78
C LYS A 120 28.62 -40.99 -7.72
N GLU A 121 27.41 -41.00 -8.26
CA GLU A 121 26.93 -42.03 -9.20
C GLU A 121 27.83 -42.10 -10.44
N THR A 122 28.22 -40.97 -10.99
CA THR A 122 29.11 -40.91 -12.17
C THR A 122 30.46 -41.56 -11.87
N ARG A 123 31.04 -41.29 -10.70
CA ARG A 123 32.30 -41.92 -10.26
C ARG A 123 32.15 -43.42 -10.06
N GLU A 124 31.05 -43.87 -9.46
CA GLU A 124 30.77 -45.30 -9.26
C GLU A 124 30.60 -46.04 -10.59
N ILE A 125 29.87 -45.46 -11.55
CA ILE A 125 29.73 -46.01 -12.91
C ILE A 125 31.09 -46.13 -13.59
N HIS A 126 31.93 -45.10 -13.51
CA HIS A 126 33.29 -45.16 -14.08
C HIS A 126 34.15 -46.22 -13.41
N ALA A 127 34.09 -46.35 -12.09
CA ALA A 127 34.83 -47.38 -11.35
C ALA A 127 34.37 -48.79 -11.73
N CYS A 128 33.06 -49.03 -11.85
CA CYS A 128 32.52 -50.32 -12.30
C CYS A 128 32.96 -50.66 -13.72
N LYS A 129 32.91 -49.69 -14.65
CA LYS A 129 33.39 -49.89 -16.03
C LYS A 129 34.87 -50.23 -16.08
N LEU A 130 35.71 -49.56 -15.29
CA LEU A 130 37.13 -49.88 -15.21
C LEU A 130 37.38 -51.30 -14.69
N LYS A 131 36.65 -51.72 -13.65
CA LYS A 131 36.75 -53.10 -13.13
C LYS A 131 36.34 -54.14 -14.17
N SER A 132 35.22 -53.93 -14.87
CA SER A 132 34.78 -54.82 -15.96
C SER A 132 35.85 -54.96 -17.04
N LEU A 133 36.44 -53.85 -17.47
CA LEU A 133 37.53 -53.86 -18.46
C LEU A 133 38.79 -54.58 -17.94
N GLU A 134 39.11 -54.45 -16.66
CA GLU A 134 40.24 -55.13 -16.03
C GLU A 134 40.01 -56.65 -15.94
N GLU A 135 38.79 -57.08 -15.62
CA GLU A 135 38.37 -58.47 -15.64
C GLU A 135 38.46 -59.08 -17.04
N GLU A 136 37.87 -58.41 -18.05
CA GLU A 136 37.93 -58.83 -19.47
C GLU A 136 39.38 -58.95 -19.97
N LEU A 137 40.27 -58.04 -19.56
CA LEU A 137 41.68 -58.05 -19.97
C LEU A 137 42.48 -59.19 -19.32
N ASN A 138 42.15 -59.54 -18.06
CA ASN A 138 42.71 -60.70 -17.39
C ASN A 138 42.25 -62.02 -18.01
N GLU A 139 40.96 -62.12 -18.36
CA GLU A 139 40.43 -63.29 -19.08
C GLU A 139 41.15 -63.47 -20.42
N LEU A 140 41.33 -62.38 -21.17
CA LEU A 140 42.06 -62.41 -22.44
C LEU A 140 43.52 -62.88 -22.25
N LYS A 141 44.19 -62.40 -21.20
CA LYS A 141 45.56 -62.82 -20.86
C LYS A 141 45.63 -64.33 -20.58
N GLN A 142 44.70 -64.86 -19.79
CA GLN A 142 44.62 -66.30 -19.49
C GLN A 142 44.40 -67.14 -20.76
N LEU A 143 43.54 -66.68 -21.67
CA LEU A 143 43.33 -67.33 -22.97
C LEU A 143 44.63 -67.39 -23.79
N PHE A 144 45.43 -66.32 -23.80
CA PHE A 144 46.73 -66.34 -24.50
C PHE A 144 47.76 -67.25 -23.84
N GLU A 145 47.81 -67.31 -22.50
CA GLU A 145 48.69 -68.21 -21.76
C GLU A 145 48.34 -69.69 -22.01
N LEU A 146 47.05 -70.05 -22.02
CA LEU A 146 46.57 -71.40 -22.36
C LEU A 146 46.92 -71.81 -23.81
N ASN A 147 46.75 -70.90 -24.77
CA ASN A 147 47.14 -71.15 -26.17
C ASN A 147 48.66 -71.29 -26.38
N LEU A 148 49.48 -70.72 -25.49
CA LEU A 148 50.94 -70.88 -25.50
C LEU A 148 51.39 -72.21 -24.86
N GLU A 149 50.64 -72.74 -23.90
CA GLU A 149 50.87 -74.07 -23.33
C GLU A 149 50.47 -75.18 -24.29
N GLU A 150 49.36 -75.02 -25.02
CA GLU A 150 48.97 -75.96 -26.10
C GLU A 150 50.04 -76.05 -27.20
N LYS A 151 50.62 -74.91 -27.61
CA LYS A 151 51.71 -74.90 -28.61
C LYS A 151 53.04 -75.49 -28.13
N LYS A 152 53.28 -75.60 -26.82
CA LYS A 152 54.48 -76.26 -26.26
C LYS A 152 54.32 -77.77 -26.10
N HIS A 153 53.09 -78.29 -26.17
CA HIS A 153 52.80 -79.72 -26.11
C HIS A 153 52.77 -80.39 -27.49
N ASP A 154 52.75 -79.60 -28.57
CA ASP A 154 52.75 -80.05 -29.97
C ASP A 154 54.14 -79.99 -30.67
N GLU A 155 55.22 -79.68 -29.93
CA GLU A 155 56.63 -79.86 -30.36
C GLU A 155 57.26 -81.10 -29.71
#